data_AF-A0A166TAM7-F1
#
_entry.id   AF-A0A166TAM7-F1
#
_cell.length_a   1.000
_cell.length_b   1.000
_cell.length_c   1.000
_cell.angle_alpha   90.00
_cell.angle_beta   90.00
_cell.angle_gamma   90.00
#
_symmetry.space_group_name_H-M   'P 1'
#
loop_
_entity.id
_entity.type
_entity.pdbx_description
1 polymer ?
#
loop_
_entity_poly.entity_id
_entity_poly.type
_entity_poly.pdbx_seq_one_letter_code
_entity_poly.pdbx_strand_id
1 'polypeptide(L)'
;MCELDSSCTNSSSSITRSYPLRAPIPVGKRANKLYRDRTANFYSPGQWEKVNLLSMMHLAVYSQPPDLKLSVWSSPGLSRPAFSEATIEANGYRPAQIGGSFGPSWSTHWFKVQINISEKMRQMENLELHWDCSNEATVWNAQGEPLQGLTGRGERTEWIIPASLKDGVEHTIYIEMACNGMFGNAAGDPIFKDNANGDAIQPPDPDKYFALTKAEIVAVDLQARMLHSDIQIIHQAAQGFPEDSWEQHEALNIANRIINTFRVGDRELIVRSRKIAEEYLGPDVNSENVFHVNSEKNASVFAIGHCHIDTCWLWPWKETKRKVARSWSNQCDLMDRYSELTFACSQAQQFKWLKEGYPYAWERVKAKVKAGQFHPIGGCWIEHDTNMPSGESLIRQFLFGQRFFESNFGRRSTTCWLPDTFGQSSQIPQLCRQAGMNRFLTQKICFNNMNEFPHTKFNWVALDGSQVICHMPPAKTCCADATFGDVKRNRSIKITHLFSFSVKETAAVDLPGSRSKDCADSEASLTPQGCFLVFIWVTPPMISSTSLKRRPIPFPLGTASFTSSSIVEFTPLKLRLSSTIGKQRSSFRDLELLALIASVEDESFKYPKKEFDEM
;
A
#
# COMPACT_ATOMS: atom_id res chain seq x y z
N MET A 1 15.28 -74.42 13.06
CA MET A 1 14.46 -74.69 14.26
C MET A 1 13.41 -73.59 14.29
N CYS A 2 12.29 -73.76 13.60
CA CYS A 2 11.02 -74.34 14.12
C CYS A 2 10.50 -73.54 15.32
N GLU A 3 9.26 -73.06 15.43
CA GLU A 3 8.02 -73.08 14.63
C GLU A 3 6.93 -72.35 15.48
N LEU A 4 5.94 -71.70 14.83
CA LEU A 4 4.49 -71.65 15.17
C LEU A 4 4.03 -71.07 16.54
N ASP A 5 2.90 -70.38 16.75
CA ASP A 5 1.70 -70.15 15.94
C ASP A 5 0.81 -69.01 16.53
N SER A 6 -0.10 -68.57 15.66
CA SER A 6 -1.36 -67.79 15.75
C SER A 6 -2.10 -67.49 17.07
N SER A 7 -2.73 -66.29 17.15
CA SER A 7 -4.20 -66.10 17.08
C SER A 7 -4.67 -64.68 17.46
N CYS A 8 -5.69 -64.21 16.74
CA CYS A 8 -6.32 -62.88 16.85
C CYS A 8 -7.17 -62.70 18.12
N THR A 9 -7.33 -61.47 18.59
CA THR A 9 -8.64 -60.92 18.98
C THR A 9 -8.62 -59.38 18.97
N ASN A 10 -9.48 -58.80 18.13
CA ASN A 10 -9.91 -57.42 18.25
C ASN A 10 -10.55 -57.22 19.62
N SER A 11 -9.98 -56.37 20.46
CA SER A 11 -10.73 -55.68 21.50
C SER A 11 -10.47 -54.19 21.39
N SER A 12 -11.55 -53.49 21.07
CA SER A 12 -11.74 -52.06 21.24
C SER A 12 -11.21 -51.64 22.62
N SER A 13 -10.05 -51.00 22.66
CA SER A 13 -9.62 -50.26 23.85
C SER A 13 -9.57 -48.80 23.49
N SER A 14 -10.54 -48.07 24.02
CA SER A 14 -10.45 -46.64 24.26
C SER A 14 -9.12 -46.35 24.93
N ILE A 15 -8.14 -45.83 24.19
CA ILE A 15 -6.86 -45.45 24.77
C ILE A 15 -7.09 -44.14 25.54
N THR A 16 -7.57 -44.25 26.77
CA THR A 16 -7.17 -43.34 27.85
C THR A 16 -5.65 -43.47 27.97
N ARG A 17 -4.90 -42.61 27.28
CA ARG A 17 -3.43 -42.54 27.43
C ARG A 17 -3.15 -42.12 28.88
N SER A 18 -2.95 -43.09 29.77
CA SER A 18 -2.50 -42.85 31.14
C SER A 18 -1.09 -42.25 31.13
N TYR A 19 -0.84 -41.32 32.04
CA TYR A 19 0.49 -40.72 32.23
C TYR A 19 1.57 -41.83 32.35
N PRO A 20 2.64 -41.79 31.53
CA PRO A 20 3.57 -42.90 31.45
C PRO A 20 4.38 -43.08 32.74
N LEU A 21 4.57 -44.32 33.19
CA LEU A 21 5.36 -44.66 34.39
C LEU A 21 6.84 -44.30 34.27
N ARG A 22 7.37 -44.21 33.03
CA ARG A 22 8.77 -43.86 32.75
C ARG A 22 8.82 -42.90 31.57
N ALA A 23 9.59 -41.81 31.70
CA ALA A 23 9.91 -40.94 30.58
C ALA A 23 11.03 -41.61 29.73
N PRO A 24 10.84 -41.80 28.42
CA PRO A 24 11.84 -42.46 27.59
C PRO A 24 13.11 -41.59 27.41
N ILE A 25 12.98 -40.26 27.44
CA ILE A 25 14.06 -39.30 27.20
C ILE A 25 13.77 -38.01 28.02
N PRO A 26 14.78 -37.36 28.64
CA PRO A 26 14.61 -36.04 29.24
C PRO A 26 14.27 -34.97 28.19
N VAL A 27 13.28 -34.12 28.46
CA VAL A 27 12.91 -32.98 27.60
C VAL A 27 13.42 -31.69 28.24
N GLY A 28 14.41 -31.05 27.62
CA GLY A 28 15.02 -29.82 28.13
C GLY A 28 14.14 -28.58 27.92
N LYS A 29 14.34 -27.55 28.76
CA LYS A 29 13.74 -26.22 28.57
C LYS A 29 14.27 -25.61 27.26
N ARG A 30 13.36 -25.04 26.46
CA ARG A 30 13.71 -24.34 25.22
C ARG A 30 14.36 -23.00 25.54
N ALA A 31 15.50 -22.70 24.91
CA ALA A 31 16.17 -21.42 25.04
C ALA A 31 15.50 -20.36 24.15
N ASN A 32 14.86 -19.34 24.74
CA ASN A 32 14.03 -18.36 24.03
C ASN A 32 14.72 -17.77 22.79
N LYS A 33 15.96 -17.28 22.92
CA LYS A 33 16.71 -16.68 21.80
C LYS A 33 16.89 -17.63 20.61
N LEU A 34 17.36 -18.85 20.85
CA LEU A 34 17.62 -19.83 19.79
C LEU A 34 16.35 -20.20 19.02
N TYR A 35 15.24 -20.35 19.74
CA TYR A 35 13.96 -20.71 19.13
C TYR A 35 13.31 -19.54 18.39
N ARG A 36 13.55 -18.29 18.84
CA ARG A 36 13.18 -17.07 18.10
C ARG A 36 13.94 -16.99 16.78
N ASP A 37 15.27 -17.09 16.82
CA ASP A 37 16.13 -16.97 15.63
C ASP A 37 15.83 -18.09 14.61
N ARG A 38 15.54 -19.30 15.09
CA ARG A 38 15.16 -20.44 14.25
C ARG A 38 13.96 -20.14 13.35
N THR A 39 12.96 -19.42 13.84
CA THR A 39 11.72 -19.18 13.10
C THR A 39 11.91 -18.26 11.89
N ALA A 40 12.86 -17.32 11.94
CA ALA A 40 13.14 -16.43 10.81
C ALA A 40 13.71 -17.20 9.59
N ASN A 41 14.56 -18.20 9.84
CA ASN A 41 15.23 -18.99 8.79
C ASN A 41 14.27 -19.81 7.92
N PHE A 42 13.05 -20.07 8.41
CA PHE A 42 12.07 -20.91 7.72
C PHE A 42 11.43 -20.23 6.50
N TYR A 43 11.29 -18.91 6.55
CA TYR A 43 10.58 -18.14 5.51
C TYR A 43 11.44 -17.01 4.92
N SER A 44 12.57 -16.64 5.56
CA SER A 44 13.43 -15.58 5.05
C SER A 44 14.42 -16.09 3.98
N PRO A 45 14.78 -15.26 2.97
CA PRO A 45 15.83 -15.60 2.02
C PRO A 45 17.20 -15.70 2.71
N GLY A 46 18.08 -16.55 2.19
CA GLY A 46 19.42 -16.75 2.77
C GLY A 46 19.99 -18.13 2.49
N GLN A 47 20.92 -18.58 3.34
CA GLN A 47 21.65 -19.86 3.15
C GLN A 47 20.75 -21.10 3.05
N TRP A 48 19.53 -21.03 3.61
CA TRP A 48 18.57 -22.13 3.67
C TRP A 48 17.46 -22.05 2.61
N GLU A 49 17.51 -21.09 1.68
CA GLU A 49 16.44 -20.84 0.71
C GLU A 49 16.09 -22.07 -0.14
N LYS A 50 17.07 -22.93 -0.42
CA LYS A 50 16.87 -24.18 -1.18
C LYS A 50 16.16 -25.28 -0.40
N VAL A 51 16.02 -25.14 0.92
CA VAL A 51 15.47 -26.17 1.82
C VAL A 51 14.39 -25.65 2.77
N ASN A 52 14.09 -24.36 2.71
CA ASN A 52 13.06 -23.71 3.49
C ASN A 52 11.77 -23.57 2.66
N LEU A 53 10.78 -22.87 3.20
CA LEU A 53 9.48 -22.73 2.52
C LEU A 53 9.59 -22.08 1.13
N LEU A 54 10.55 -21.17 0.93
CA LEU A 54 10.75 -20.46 -0.34
C LEU A 54 11.03 -21.40 -1.51
N SER A 55 11.66 -22.56 -1.25
CA SER A 55 11.92 -23.58 -2.27
C SER A 55 10.66 -24.23 -2.86
N MET A 56 9.52 -24.13 -2.17
CA MET A 56 8.26 -24.78 -2.53
C MET A 56 7.19 -23.77 -2.99
N MET A 57 7.55 -22.50 -3.18
CA MET A 57 6.61 -21.43 -3.53
C MET A 57 6.06 -21.58 -4.94
N HIS A 58 6.87 -22.09 -5.86
CA HIS A 58 6.55 -22.14 -7.29
C HIS A 58 6.42 -23.58 -7.76
N LEU A 59 5.32 -23.90 -8.44
CA LEU A 59 5.07 -25.20 -9.05
C LEU A 59 5.80 -25.34 -10.39
N ALA A 60 5.82 -24.26 -11.17
CA ALA A 60 6.50 -24.21 -12.47
C ALA A 60 6.87 -22.77 -12.82
N VAL A 61 7.98 -22.61 -13.54
CA VAL A 61 8.50 -21.32 -13.99
C VAL A 61 8.90 -21.44 -15.46
N TYR A 62 8.37 -20.55 -16.30
CA TYR A 62 8.68 -20.47 -17.74
C TYR A 62 9.17 -19.07 -18.09
N SER A 63 10.41 -18.96 -18.58
CA SER A 63 11.06 -17.66 -18.88
C SER A 63 11.54 -17.51 -20.33
N GLN A 64 11.36 -18.55 -21.16
CA GLN A 64 11.91 -18.60 -22.52
C GLN A 64 10.82 -18.85 -23.57
N PRO A 65 11.07 -18.52 -24.85
CA PRO A 65 10.19 -18.91 -25.94
C PRO A 65 10.02 -20.44 -26.00
N PRO A 66 8.83 -20.96 -26.36
CA PRO A 66 7.69 -20.25 -26.95
C PRO A 66 6.74 -19.58 -25.95
N ASP A 67 6.90 -19.80 -24.65
CA ASP A 67 5.93 -19.37 -23.61
C ASP A 67 5.94 -17.86 -23.38
N LEU A 68 7.12 -17.22 -23.47
CA LEU A 68 7.28 -15.79 -23.27
C LEU A 68 8.21 -15.19 -24.34
N LYS A 69 7.72 -14.23 -25.12
CA LYS A 69 8.55 -13.42 -26.04
C LYS A 69 8.50 -11.96 -25.63
N LEU A 70 9.68 -11.37 -25.45
CA LEU A 70 9.85 -9.99 -25.04
C LEU A 70 10.43 -9.18 -26.20
N SER A 71 9.77 -8.08 -26.54
CA SER A 71 10.30 -7.07 -27.44
C SER A 71 10.19 -5.70 -26.78
N VAL A 72 11.10 -4.78 -27.08
CA VAL A 72 11.16 -3.47 -26.45
C VAL A 72 11.23 -2.37 -27.50
N TRP A 73 10.54 -1.27 -27.24
CA TRP A 73 10.69 -0.01 -27.96
C TRP A 73 11.08 1.08 -26.96
N SER A 74 12.08 1.88 -27.31
CA SER A 74 12.57 2.97 -26.46
C SER A 74 12.03 4.29 -26.98
N SER A 75 11.40 5.08 -26.12
CA SER A 75 10.88 6.38 -26.51
C SER A 75 12.02 7.34 -26.87
N PRO A 76 11.88 8.19 -27.90
CA PRO A 76 12.88 9.20 -28.25
C PRO A 76 13.10 10.22 -27.12
N GLY A 77 14.35 10.33 -26.65
CA GLY A 77 14.74 11.26 -25.58
C GLY A 77 14.06 10.95 -24.23
N LEU A 78 13.49 11.98 -23.60
CA LEU A 78 12.77 11.89 -22.31
C LEU A 78 11.25 12.09 -22.46
N SER A 79 10.74 11.78 -23.66
CA SER A 79 9.31 11.81 -23.94
C SER A 79 8.60 10.68 -23.19
N ARG A 80 7.35 10.95 -22.78
CA ARG A 80 6.46 10.00 -22.12
C ARG A 80 5.23 9.83 -23.03
N PRO A 81 5.35 9.01 -24.10
CA PRO A 81 4.30 8.88 -25.11
C PRO A 81 3.08 8.20 -24.51
N ALA A 82 1.90 8.56 -25.02
CA ALA A 82 0.67 7.85 -24.68
C ALA A 82 0.70 6.42 -25.24
N PHE A 83 -0.15 5.54 -24.71
CA PHE A 83 -0.27 4.15 -25.21
C PHE A 83 -0.45 4.10 -26.73
N SER A 84 -1.36 4.90 -27.27
CA SER A 84 -1.67 4.96 -28.71
C SER A 84 -0.49 5.37 -29.59
N GLU A 85 0.46 6.14 -29.05
CA GLU A 85 1.67 6.57 -29.76
C GLU A 85 2.77 5.50 -29.68
N ALA A 86 2.83 4.79 -28.56
CA ALA A 86 3.85 3.78 -28.30
C ALA A 86 3.58 2.44 -29.01
N THR A 87 2.31 2.08 -29.21
CA THR A 87 1.92 0.78 -29.78
C THR A 87 1.78 0.76 -31.30
N ILE A 88 2.07 1.87 -32.00
CA ILE A 88 2.01 1.95 -33.47
C ILE A 88 3.01 0.97 -34.08
N GLU A 89 2.59 0.18 -35.08
CA GLU A 89 3.46 -0.81 -35.75
C GLU A 89 4.71 -0.21 -36.40
N ALA A 90 4.66 1.07 -36.77
CA ALA A 90 5.81 1.84 -37.27
C ALA A 90 6.95 1.95 -36.24
N ASN A 91 6.66 1.83 -34.94
CA ASN A 91 7.68 1.75 -33.91
C ASN A 91 8.33 0.38 -33.99
N GLY A 92 9.54 0.31 -34.54
CA GLY A 92 10.29 -0.95 -34.64
C GLY A 92 10.67 -1.51 -33.27
N TYR A 93 9.88 -2.47 -32.76
CA TYR A 93 10.20 -3.21 -31.54
C TYR A 93 11.39 -4.15 -31.78
N ARG A 94 12.43 -4.04 -30.95
CA ARG A 94 13.60 -4.94 -30.99
C ARG A 94 13.46 -6.06 -29.97
N PRO A 95 13.97 -7.27 -30.22
CA PRO A 95 13.97 -8.34 -29.22
C PRO A 95 14.67 -7.91 -27.92
N ALA A 96 14.09 -8.26 -26.77
CA ALA A 96 14.64 -8.01 -25.44
C ALA A 96 14.88 -9.34 -24.70
N GLN A 97 15.87 -9.36 -23.81
CA GLN A 97 16.22 -10.52 -23.01
C GLN A 97 16.51 -10.10 -21.56
N ILE A 98 16.40 -11.06 -20.64
CA ILE A 98 16.80 -10.91 -19.24
C ILE A 98 18.28 -10.56 -19.19
N GLY A 99 18.65 -9.61 -18.33
CA GLY A 99 19.98 -9.00 -18.25
C GLY A 99 20.17 -7.77 -19.15
N GLY A 100 19.18 -7.43 -19.99
CA GLY A 100 19.18 -6.18 -20.75
C GLY A 100 19.21 -4.94 -19.84
N SER A 101 20.03 -3.96 -20.19
CA SER A 101 20.16 -2.69 -19.46
C SER A 101 19.44 -1.56 -20.20
N PHE A 102 18.66 -0.77 -19.46
CA PHE A 102 17.78 0.27 -19.98
C PHE A 102 17.99 1.59 -19.23
N GLY A 103 17.98 2.70 -19.95
CA GLY A 103 18.27 4.04 -19.42
C GLY A 103 18.36 5.05 -20.56
N PRO A 104 18.78 6.30 -20.28
CA PRO A 104 19.20 6.84 -18.98
C PRO A 104 18.00 7.21 -18.07
N SER A 105 18.25 7.86 -16.94
CA SER A 105 17.21 8.26 -15.98
C SER A 105 16.04 8.99 -16.65
N TRP A 106 14.82 8.66 -16.24
CA TRP A 106 13.56 9.21 -16.76
C TRP A 106 13.22 8.83 -18.21
N SER A 107 14.03 8.00 -18.87
CA SER A 107 13.63 7.39 -20.14
C SER A 107 12.42 6.48 -19.95
N THR A 108 11.64 6.30 -21.01
CA THR A 108 10.48 5.40 -21.01
C THR A 108 10.70 4.32 -22.07
N HIS A 109 10.50 3.07 -21.67
CA HIS A 109 10.62 1.90 -22.55
C HIS A 109 9.33 1.10 -22.51
N TRP A 110 8.81 0.77 -23.68
CA TRP A 110 7.62 -0.05 -23.82
C TRP A 110 8.02 -1.47 -24.17
N PHE A 111 7.65 -2.42 -23.33
CA PHE A 111 7.85 -3.84 -23.60
C PHE A 111 6.57 -4.42 -24.16
N LYS A 112 6.65 -4.99 -25.36
CA LYS A 112 5.62 -5.88 -25.90
C LYS A 112 5.92 -7.29 -25.41
N VAL A 113 5.05 -7.82 -24.57
CA VAL A 113 5.16 -9.15 -23.97
C VAL A 113 4.11 -10.04 -24.61
N GLN A 114 4.55 -11.01 -25.39
CA GLN A 114 3.67 -12.03 -25.96
C GLN A 114 3.71 -13.26 -25.06
N ILE A 115 2.55 -13.61 -24.52
CA ILE A 115 2.35 -14.69 -23.57
C ILE A 115 1.65 -15.82 -24.29
N ASN A 116 2.24 -17.02 -24.20
CA ASN A 116 1.64 -18.26 -24.65
C ASN A 116 1.62 -19.25 -23.48
N ILE A 117 0.42 -19.66 -23.05
CA ILE A 117 0.26 -20.52 -21.87
C ILE A 117 0.16 -21.97 -22.31
N SER A 118 1.21 -22.75 -22.02
CA SER A 118 1.26 -24.19 -22.29
C SER A 118 0.09 -24.94 -21.62
N GLU A 119 -0.28 -26.09 -22.19
CA GLU A 119 -1.39 -26.92 -21.66
C GLU A 119 -1.21 -27.31 -20.19
N LYS A 120 0.03 -27.57 -19.77
CA LYS A 120 0.37 -27.89 -18.37
C LYS A 120 0.09 -26.72 -17.43
N MET A 121 0.39 -25.49 -17.85
CA MET A 121 0.15 -24.29 -17.04
C MET A 121 -1.33 -23.92 -16.98
N ARG A 122 -2.10 -24.21 -18.02
CA ARG A 122 -3.56 -23.97 -18.04
C ARG A 122 -4.31 -24.73 -16.95
N GLN A 123 -3.79 -25.88 -16.52
CA GLN A 123 -4.37 -26.68 -15.43
C GLN A 123 -4.05 -26.11 -14.04
N MET A 124 -3.13 -25.15 -13.93
CA MET A 124 -2.73 -24.54 -12.67
C MET A 124 -3.72 -23.43 -12.28
N GLU A 125 -4.04 -23.38 -10.98
CA GLU A 125 -5.01 -22.44 -10.41
C GLU A 125 -4.53 -20.99 -10.56
N ASN A 126 -3.33 -20.67 -10.07
CA ASN A 126 -2.80 -19.31 -10.06
C ASN A 126 -1.57 -19.17 -10.97
N LEU A 127 -1.67 -18.29 -11.98
CA LEU A 127 -0.59 -17.96 -12.90
C LEU A 127 -0.27 -16.48 -12.78
N GLU A 128 1.02 -16.16 -12.70
CA GLU A 128 1.51 -14.80 -12.55
C GLU A 128 2.61 -14.51 -13.55
N LEU A 129 2.65 -13.28 -14.04
CA LEU A 129 3.80 -12.73 -14.73
C LEU A 129 4.68 -12.00 -13.71
N HIS A 130 5.90 -12.51 -13.49
CA HIS A 130 6.90 -11.87 -12.64
C HIS A 130 7.83 -11.05 -13.53
N TRP A 131 7.80 -9.73 -13.35
CA TRP A 131 8.62 -8.77 -14.07
C TRP A 131 9.31 -7.82 -13.08
N ASP A 132 10.63 -7.76 -13.13
CA ASP A 132 11.44 -6.87 -12.28
C ASP A 132 12.58 -6.24 -13.06
N CYS A 133 12.62 -4.91 -13.08
CA CYS A 133 13.71 -4.11 -13.62
C CYS A 133 14.20 -3.06 -12.60
N SER A 134 13.94 -3.26 -11.30
CA SER A 134 14.32 -2.33 -10.22
C SER A 134 13.81 -0.88 -10.40
N ASN A 135 12.71 -0.71 -11.13
CA ASN A 135 12.09 0.57 -11.47
C ASN A 135 10.56 0.51 -11.38
N GLU A 136 9.88 1.58 -11.76
CA GLU A 136 8.42 1.60 -11.84
C GLU A 136 7.94 1.24 -13.25
N ALA A 137 6.91 0.40 -13.34
CA ALA A 137 6.28 0.07 -14.60
C ALA A 137 4.76 -0.01 -14.48
N THR A 138 4.07 -0.09 -15.61
CA THR A 138 2.60 -0.26 -15.66
C THR A 138 2.25 -1.27 -16.74
N VAL A 139 1.42 -2.24 -16.39
CA VAL A 139 0.88 -3.26 -17.30
C VAL A 139 -0.36 -2.70 -17.98
N TRP A 140 -0.40 -2.86 -19.30
CA TRP A 140 -1.47 -2.41 -20.19
C TRP A 140 -1.95 -3.60 -21.03
N ASN A 141 -3.25 -3.69 -21.26
CA ASN A 141 -3.78 -4.63 -22.24
C ASN A 141 -3.60 -4.12 -23.67
N ALA A 142 -3.96 -4.95 -24.66
CA ALA A 142 -3.88 -4.60 -26.07
C ALA A 142 -4.80 -3.42 -26.47
N GLN A 143 -5.82 -3.13 -25.67
CA GLN A 143 -6.81 -2.07 -25.89
C GLN A 143 -6.34 -0.71 -25.31
N GLY A 144 -5.25 -0.67 -24.56
CA GLY A 144 -4.73 0.56 -23.95
C GLY A 144 -5.36 0.88 -22.60
N GLU A 145 -5.81 -0.11 -21.86
CA GLU A 145 -6.32 0.03 -20.50
C GLU A 145 -5.21 -0.29 -19.49
N PRO A 146 -4.90 0.63 -18.54
CA PRO A 146 -3.89 0.39 -17.51
C PRO A 146 -4.45 -0.54 -16.43
N LEU A 147 -3.86 -1.72 -16.30
CA LEU A 147 -4.32 -2.79 -15.41
C LEU A 147 -3.66 -2.72 -14.03
N GLN A 148 -2.33 -2.77 -13.98
CA GLN A 148 -1.58 -2.85 -12.73
C GLN A 148 -0.21 -2.17 -12.84
N GLY A 149 0.16 -1.35 -11.86
CA GLY A 149 1.51 -0.86 -11.62
C GLY A 149 2.43 -1.90 -11.00
N LEU A 150 3.64 -2.00 -11.54
CA LEU A 150 4.75 -2.79 -11.00
C LEU A 150 5.79 -1.85 -10.38
N THR A 151 6.44 -2.32 -9.33
CA THR A 151 7.50 -1.61 -8.61
C THR A 151 8.60 -2.59 -8.29
N GLY A 152 9.77 -2.38 -8.88
CA GLY A 152 10.90 -3.30 -8.81
C GLY A 152 11.57 -3.37 -7.44
N ARG A 153 12.68 -4.12 -7.37
CA ARG A 153 13.39 -4.51 -6.13
C ARG A 153 12.60 -5.51 -5.28
N GLY A 154 11.82 -6.38 -5.92
CA GLY A 154 10.99 -7.37 -5.24
C GLY A 154 9.85 -6.78 -4.42
N GLU A 155 9.46 -5.53 -4.71
CA GLU A 155 8.36 -4.90 -3.98
C GLU A 155 7.01 -5.36 -4.54
N ARG A 156 6.67 -4.99 -5.78
CA ARG A 156 5.49 -5.50 -6.50
C ARG A 156 5.93 -5.88 -7.91
N THR A 157 6.28 -7.14 -8.08
CA THR A 157 6.85 -7.66 -9.34
C THR A 157 5.89 -8.58 -10.08
N GLU A 158 4.80 -8.96 -9.42
CA GLU A 158 3.82 -9.91 -9.91
C GLU A 158 2.58 -9.21 -10.47
N TRP A 159 2.13 -9.69 -11.62
CA TRP A 159 0.82 -9.40 -12.18
C TRP A 159 0.10 -10.73 -12.41
N ILE A 160 -1.09 -10.87 -11.83
CA ILE A 160 -1.89 -12.08 -11.99
C ILE A 160 -2.41 -12.13 -13.42
N ILE A 161 -2.34 -13.31 -14.04
CA ILE A 161 -2.82 -13.53 -15.39
C ILE A 161 -4.30 -13.94 -15.32
N PRO A 162 -5.24 -13.10 -15.79
CA PRO A 162 -6.66 -13.43 -15.84
C PRO A 162 -6.96 -14.78 -16.47
N ALA A 163 -7.98 -15.48 -15.97
CA ALA A 163 -8.46 -16.73 -16.55
C ALA A 163 -8.83 -16.62 -18.04
N SER A 164 -9.24 -15.43 -18.50
CA SER A 164 -9.53 -15.15 -19.91
C SER A 164 -8.33 -15.30 -20.84
N LEU A 165 -7.10 -15.21 -20.32
CA LEU A 165 -5.86 -15.38 -21.09
C LEU A 165 -5.37 -16.84 -21.08
N LYS A 166 -6.07 -17.76 -20.37
CA LYS A 166 -5.76 -19.19 -20.27
C LYS A 166 -6.42 -20.05 -21.37
N ASP A 167 -6.71 -19.47 -22.53
CA ASP A 167 -7.38 -20.14 -23.65
C ASP A 167 -6.42 -20.91 -24.59
N GLY A 168 -5.11 -20.71 -24.44
CA GLY A 168 -4.08 -21.33 -25.28
C GLY A 168 -3.80 -20.57 -26.57
N VAL A 169 -4.32 -19.34 -26.70
CA VAL A 169 -3.98 -18.40 -27.77
C VAL A 169 -2.82 -17.51 -27.32
N GLU A 170 -2.01 -17.03 -28.27
CA GLU A 170 -0.97 -16.04 -27.97
C GLU A 170 -1.62 -14.69 -27.68
N HIS A 171 -1.43 -14.18 -26.47
CA HIS A 171 -1.94 -12.86 -26.05
C HIS A 171 -0.81 -11.85 -25.96
N THR A 172 -1.09 -10.61 -26.34
CA THR A 172 -0.13 -9.51 -26.23
C THR A 172 -0.53 -8.57 -25.10
N ILE A 173 0.41 -8.31 -24.20
CA ILE A 173 0.33 -7.23 -23.21
C ILE A 173 1.48 -6.26 -23.42
N TYR A 174 1.32 -5.05 -22.90
CA TYR A 174 2.34 -4.02 -22.94
C TYR A 174 2.76 -3.63 -21.52
N ILE A 175 4.06 -3.46 -21.29
CA ILE A 175 4.59 -2.95 -20.03
C ILE A 175 5.27 -1.61 -20.31
N GLU A 176 4.70 -0.54 -19.76
CA GLU A 176 5.26 0.81 -19.82
C GLU A 176 6.26 0.98 -18.66
N MET A 177 7.53 0.80 -18.94
CA MET A 177 8.61 0.95 -17.97
C MET A 177 9.10 2.40 -17.91
N ALA A 178 9.12 2.97 -16.70
CA ALA A 178 9.76 4.25 -16.40
C ALA A 178 11.13 4.00 -15.78
N CYS A 179 12.20 4.59 -16.32
CA CYS A 179 13.54 4.49 -15.74
C CYS A 179 13.68 5.41 -14.52
N ASN A 180 12.93 5.11 -13.46
CA ASN A 180 13.06 5.70 -12.16
C ASN A 180 12.64 4.74 -11.04
N GLY A 181 13.25 4.90 -9.86
CA GLY A 181 12.78 4.23 -8.66
C GLY A 181 11.52 4.88 -8.09
N MET A 182 10.95 4.25 -7.05
CA MET A 182 9.80 4.76 -6.31
C MET A 182 10.02 6.21 -5.83
N PHE A 183 11.23 6.52 -5.34
CA PHE A 183 11.64 7.84 -4.86
C PHE A 183 12.55 8.60 -5.85
N GLY A 184 12.39 8.36 -7.15
CA GLY A 184 13.20 9.02 -8.18
C GLY A 184 14.56 8.35 -8.42
N ASN A 185 15.56 9.16 -8.81
CA ASN A 185 16.83 8.70 -9.38
C ASN A 185 18.08 9.12 -8.61
N ALA A 186 17.97 9.39 -7.31
CA ALA A 186 19.15 9.63 -6.48
C ALA A 186 20.15 8.44 -6.53
N ALA A 187 21.42 8.74 -6.29
CA ALA A 187 22.50 7.76 -6.24
C ALA A 187 22.43 6.87 -4.98
N GLY A 188 21.84 7.38 -3.89
CA GLY A 188 21.67 6.66 -2.62
C GLY A 188 20.55 5.62 -2.62
N ASP A 189 20.58 4.75 -1.62
CA ASP A 189 19.48 3.82 -1.34
C ASP A 189 18.27 4.54 -0.71
N PRO A 190 17.04 3.97 -0.78
CA PRO A 190 15.82 4.62 -0.31
C PRO A 190 15.91 5.10 1.14
N ILE A 191 15.29 6.26 1.43
CA ILE A 191 15.32 6.99 2.71
C ILE A 191 15.06 6.13 3.97
N PHE A 192 14.38 4.98 3.83
CA PHE A 192 13.89 4.17 4.95
C PHE A 192 14.66 2.85 5.21
N LYS A 193 15.79 2.59 4.54
CA LYS A 193 16.68 1.44 4.83
C LYS A 193 18.06 1.96 5.25
N ASP A 194 18.59 1.49 6.39
CA ASP A 194 19.90 1.87 6.95
C ASP A 194 20.92 2.25 5.86
N ASN A 195 21.15 3.56 5.74
CA ASN A 195 21.58 4.20 4.49
C ASN A 195 23.12 4.29 4.43
N ALA A 196 23.82 3.16 4.46
CA ALA A 196 25.29 3.17 4.43
C ALA A 196 25.89 3.79 3.15
N ASN A 197 25.13 3.82 2.04
CA ASN A 197 25.59 4.22 0.70
C ASN A 197 25.04 5.57 0.18
N GLY A 198 24.46 6.39 1.06
CA GLY A 198 23.98 7.74 0.71
C GLY A 198 22.46 7.93 0.80
N ASP A 199 22.04 9.20 0.85
CA ASP A 199 20.67 9.63 1.12
C ASP A 199 19.82 9.70 -0.17
N ALA A 200 18.54 9.32 -0.11
CA ALA A 200 17.66 9.38 -1.30
C ALA A 200 17.20 10.81 -1.65
N ILE A 201 17.50 11.80 -0.79
CA ILE A 201 17.25 13.22 -1.07
C ILE A 201 18.35 13.89 -1.92
N GLN A 202 19.39 13.14 -2.33
CA GLN A 202 20.46 13.67 -3.17
C GLN A 202 19.94 14.06 -4.56
N PRO A 203 20.64 14.96 -5.29
CA PRO A 203 20.31 15.28 -6.67
C PRO A 203 20.17 14.00 -7.52
N PRO A 204 19.17 13.94 -8.42
CA PRO A 204 18.98 12.76 -9.25
C PRO A 204 20.17 12.56 -10.19
N ASP A 205 20.64 11.32 -10.28
CA ASP A 205 21.67 10.90 -11.23
C ASP A 205 21.04 10.86 -12.64
N PRO A 206 21.53 11.65 -13.61
CA PRO A 206 21.03 11.60 -14.97
C PRO A 206 21.35 10.28 -15.69
N ASP A 207 22.41 9.57 -15.31
CA ASP A 207 22.95 8.43 -16.04
C ASP A 207 22.73 7.10 -15.31
N LYS A 208 21.55 6.93 -14.69
CA LYS A 208 21.15 5.68 -14.04
C LYS A 208 20.57 4.70 -15.05
N TYR A 209 21.07 3.46 -15.00
CA TYR A 209 20.60 2.36 -15.83
C TYR A 209 19.98 1.25 -14.97
N PHE A 210 18.97 0.61 -15.54
CA PHE A 210 18.14 -0.40 -14.91
C PHE A 210 18.24 -1.70 -15.67
N ALA A 211 18.61 -2.79 -14.98
CA ALA A 211 18.74 -4.11 -15.58
C ALA A 211 17.45 -4.90 -15.38
N LEU A 212 16.96 -5.54 -16.44
CA LEU A 212 15.84 -6.49 -16.35
C LEU A 212 16.33 -7.77 -15.67
N THR A 213 15.92 -8.00 -14.42
CA THR A 213 16.35 -9.14 -13.61
C THR A 213 15.39 -10.32 -13.71
N LYS A 214 14.08 -10.05 -13.81
CA LYS A 214 13.04 -11.09 -13.94
C LYS A 214 12.07 -10.77 -15.06
N ALA A 215 11.72 -11.79 -15.83
CA ALA A 215 10.62 -11.78 -16.78
C ALA A 215 10.22 -13.24 -17.03
N GLU A 216 9.25 -13.74 -16.27
CA GLU A 216 8.87 -15.15 -16.28
C GLU A 216 7.40 -15.36 -15.90
N ILE A 217 6.80 -16.42 -16.42
CA ILE A 217 5.47 -16.88 -16.06
C ILE A 217 5.63 -17.93 -14.96
N VAL A 218 5.03 -17.66 -13.81
CA VAL A 218 5.16 -18.48 -12.60
C VAL A 218 3.79 -19.07 -12.25
N ALA A 219 3.73 -20.39 -12.10
CA ALA A 219 2.63 -21.06 -11.42
C ALA A 219 2.96 -21.10 -9.93
N VAL A 220 2.17 -20.41 -9.12
CA VAL A 220 2.43 -20.29 -7.68
C VAL A 220 1.59 -21.31 -6.92
N ASP A 221 2.19 -22.04 -5.98
CA ASP A 221 1.44 -22.91 -5.07
C ASP A 221 0.80 -22.07 -3.97
N LEU A 222 -0.48 -21.74 -4.14
CA LEU A 222 -1.25 -20.93 -3.22
C LEU A 222 -1.18 -21.43 -1.76
N GLN A 223 -1.00 -22.72 -1.50
CA GLN A 223 -0.88 -23.24 -0.14
C GLN A 223 0.48 -22.94 0.51
N ALA A 224 1.56 -22.93 -0.28
CA ALA A 224 2.93 -22.75 0.18
C ALA A 224 3.21 -21.30 0.57
N ARG A 225 3.06 -20.40 -0.40
CA ARG A 225 1.83 -19.63 -0.50
C ARG A 225 1.39 -19.05 0.88
N MET A 226 0.12 -19.23 1.12
CA MET A 226 -0.58 -19.06 2.38
C MET A 226 0.24 -19.30 3.66
N LEU A 227 0.93 -20.45 3.76
CA LEU A 227 1.71 -20.84 4.93
C LEU A 227 2.84 -19.85 5.23
N HIS A 228 3.42 -19.23 4.20
CA HIS A 228 4.45 -18.23 4.37
C HIS A 228 3.94 -17.02 5.17
N SER A 229 2.70 -16.61 4.91
CA SER A 229 2.10 -15.50 5.63
C SER A 229 1.79 -15.82 7.07
N ASP A 230 1.23 -17.01 7.30
CA ASP A 230 0.92 -17.46 8.64
C ASP A 230 2.18 -17.47 9.51
N ILE A 231 3.24 -18.10 9.00
CA ILE A 231 4.48 -18.21 9.77
C ILE A 231 5.13 -16.85 9.97
N GLN A 232 4.99 -15.92 9.02
CA GLN A 232 5.46 -14.55 9.19
C GLN A 232 4.68 -13.82 10.29
N ILE A 233 3.34 -13.92 10.32
CA ILE A 233 2.50 -13.30 11.36
C ILE A 233 2.81 -13.92 12.73
N ILE A 234 2.88 -15.24 12.82
CA ILE A 234 3.19 -15.98 14.05
C ILE A 234 4.61 -15.65 14.54
N HIS A 235 5.58 -15.55 13.63
CA HIS A 235 6.93 -15.11 13.95
C HIS A 235 6.92 -13.69 14.52
N GLN A 236 6.25 -12.75 13.86
CA GLN A 236 6.16 -11.37 14.34
C GLN A 236 5.47 -11.28 15.71
N ALA A 237 4.44 -12.10 15.95
CA ALA A 237 3.80 -12.22 17.25
C ALA A 237 4.80 -12.71 18.32
N ALA A 238 5.55 -13.78 18.03
CA ALA A 238 6.60 -14.29 18.92
C ALA A 238 7.71 -13.27 19.21
N GLN A 239 8.07 -12.41 18.25
CA GLN A 239 9.02 -11.33 18.45
C GLN A 239 8.43 -10.13 19.19
N GLY A 240 7.14 -9.86 18.98
CA GLY A 240 6.47 -8.64 19.44
C GLY A 240 5.89 -8.73 20.85
N PHE A 241 5.56 -9.92 21.35
CA PHE A 241 5.06 -10.10 22.72
C PHE A 241 6.17 -9.93 23.78
N PRO A 242 5.82 -9.54 25.02
CA PRO A 242 6.79 -9.49 26.13
C PRO A 242 7.48 -10.84 26.34
N GLU A 243 8.75 -10.80 26.74
CA GLU A 243 9.50 -12.01 27.06
C GLU A 243 8.83 -12.78 28.20
N ASP A 244 8.79 -14.11 28.06
CA ASP A 244 8.17 -15.07 28.99
C ASP A 244 6.64 -14.92 29.17
N SER A 245 5.96 -14.22 28.25
CA SER A 245 4.50 -14.23 28.18
C SER A 245 3.97 -15.54 27.60
N TRP A 246 2.78 -15.96 28.05
CA TRP A 246 2.17 -17.20 27.55
C TRP A 246 1.84 -17.09 26.04
N GLU A 247 1.44 -15.91 25.57
CA GLU A 247 1.17 -15.63 24.14
C GLU A 247 2.43 -15.84 23.30
N GLN A 248 3.59 -15.36 23.77
CA GLN A 248 4.86 -15.59 23.08
C GLN A 248 5.20 -17.08 23.04
N HIS A 249 5.07 -17.78 24.17
CA HIS A 249 5.39 -19.20 24.25
C HIS A 249 4.48 -20.04 23.33
N GLU A 250 3.19 -19.69 23.24
CA GLU A 250 2.25 -20.33 22.34
C GLU A 250 2.62 -20.09 20.87
N ALA A 251 2.88 -18.84 20.47
CA ALA A 251 3.32 -18.50 19.11
C ALA A 251 4.61 -19.26 18.73
N LEU A 252 5.60 -19.32 19.64
CA LEU A 252 6.82 -20.10 19.43
C LEU A 252 6.53 -21.60 19.33
N ASN A 253 5.64 -22.15 20.15
CA ASN A 253 5.28 -23.56 20.10
C ASN A 253 4.67 -23.94 18.75
N ILE A 254 3.75 -23.13 18.25
CA ILE A 254 3.09 -23.31 16.96
C ILE A 254 4.09 -23.19 15.81
N ALA A 255 4.90 -22.13 15.80
CA ALA A 255 5.94 -21.95 14.78
C ALA A 255 6.92 -23.14 14.72
N ASN A 256 7.32 -23.69 15.87
CA ASN A 256 8.20 -24.85 15.90
C ASN A 256 7.52 -26.14 15.40
N ARG A 257 6.21 -26.30 15.66
CA ARG A 257 5.45 -27.44 15.13
C ARG A 257 5.34 -27.36 13.61
N ILE A 258 5.10 -26.16 13.06
CA ILE A 258 5.12 -25.90 11.61
C ILE A 258 6.47 -26.31 11.02
N ILE A 259 7.57 -25.75 11.54
CA ILE A 259 8.93 -26.02 11.05
C ILE A 259 9.29 -27.51 11.15
N ASN A 260 8.89 -28.18 12.23
CA ASN A 260 9.18 -29.60 12.41
C ASN A 260 8.37 -30.50 11.47
N THR A 261 7.17 -30.06 11.06
CA THR A 261 6.26 -30.81 10.19
C THR A 261 6.65 -30.66 8.72
N PHE A 262 7.10 -29.47 8.31
CA PHE A 262 7.48 -29.20 6.93
C PHE A 262 8.66 -30.09 6.45
N ARG A 263 8.53 -30.63 5.24
CA ARG A 263 9.61 -31.29 4.50
C ARG A 263 9.56 -30.84 3.04
N VAL A 264 10.73 -30.60 2.46
CA VAL A 264 10.87 -30.19 1.07
C VAL A 264 10.37 -31.31 0.15
N GLY A 265 9.58 -30.95 -0.86
CA GLY A 265 9.04 -31.88 -1.86
C GLY A 265 7.70 -32.53 -1.49
N ASP A 266 7.15 -32.29 -0.30
CA ASP A 266 5.87 -32.87 0.13
C ASP A 266 4.81 -31.78 0.34
N ARG A 267 3.86 -31.71 -0.60
CA ARG A 267 2.76 -30.73 -0.60
C ARG A 267 1.72 -31.01 0.48
N GLU A 268 1.49 -32.26 0.86
CA GLU A 268 0.51 -32.60 1.90
C GLU A 268 0.95 -32.06 3.26
N LEU A 269 2.26 -32.02 3.51
CA LEU A 269 2.83 -31.45 4.72
C LEU A 269 2.70 -29.92 4.80
N ILE A 270 2.57 -29.23 3.67
CA ILE A 270 2.26 -27.79 3.63
C ILE A 270 0.84 -27.57 4.15
N VAL A 271 -0.13 -28.31 3.61
CA VAL A 271 -1.54 -28.25 4.06
C VAL A 271 -1.65 -28.65 5.54
N ARG A 272 -0.89 -29.66 5.99
CA ARG A 272 -0.83 -30.02 7.42
C ARG A 272 -0.25 -28.90 8.28
N SER A 273 0.77 -28.20 7.78
CA SER A 273 1.40 -27.07 8.48
C SER A 273 0.44 -25.88 8.58
N ARG A 274 -0.36 -25.62 7.53
CA ARG A 274 -1.47 -24.65 7.56
C ARG A 274 -2.49 -24.96 8.65
N LYS A 275 -2.94 -26.22 8.75
CA LYS A 275 -3.84 -26.64 9.84
C LYS A 275 -3.27 -26.40 11.24
N ILE A 276 -1.95 -26.52 11.40
CA ILE A 276 -1.28 -26.19 12.67
C ILE A 276 -1.26 -24.68 12.91
N ALA A 277 -1.11 -23.86 11.87
CA ALA A 277 -1.20 -22.41 11.98
C ALA A 277 -2.62 -21.93 12.33
N GLU A 278 -3.64 -22.55 11.75
CA GLU A 278 -5.07 -22.27 12.02
C GLU A 278 -5.44 -22.49 13.50
N GLU A 279 -4.75 -23.39 14.22
CA GLU A 279 -4.94 -23.55 15.67
C GLU A 279 -4.67 -22.25 16.45
N TYR A 280 -3.80 -21.38 15.92
CA TYR A 280 -3.43 -20.11 16.54
C TYR A 280 -4.12 -18.90 15.89
N LEU A 281 -4.23 -18.88 14.56
CA LEU A 281 -4.81 -17.75 13.80
C LEU A 281 -6.34 -17.79 13.76
N GLY A 282 -6.93 -18.96 13.99
CA GLY A 282 -8.36 -19.20 13.90
C GLY A 282 -8.78 -19.79 12.54
N PRO A 283 -9.99 -20.38 12.47
CA PRO A 283 -10.48 -21.05 11.26
C PRO A 283 -10.87 -20.08 10.15
N ASP A 284 -11.24 -18.85 10.52
CA ASP A 284 -11.75 -17.85 9.59
C ASP A 284 -10.65 -17.01 8.94
N VAL A 285 -9.36 -17.21 9.28
CA VAL A 285 -8.17 -16.49 8.70
C VAL A 285 -8.18 -16.43 7.18
N ASN A 286 -8.94 -17.36 6.64
CA ASN A 286 -9.15 -17.67 5.28
C ASN A 286 -10.47 -17.10 4.69
N SER A 287 -11.04 -16.05 5.27
CA SER A 287 -12.09 -15.27 4.61
C SER A 287 -12.24 -13.89 5.24
N GLU A 288 -13.02 -13.02 4.60
CA GLU A 288 -13.48 -11.74 5.17
C GLU A 288 -14.24 -11.89 6.51
N ASN A 289 -14.67 -13.11 6.86
CA ASN A 289 -15.34 -13.38 8.14
C ASN A 289 -14.48 -13.04 9.35
N VAL A 290 -13.15 -12.97 9.23
CA VAL A 290 -12.28 -12.44 10.30
C VAL A 290 -12.71 -11.07 10.80
N PHE A 291 -13.33 -10.25 9.94
CA PHE A 291 -13.80 -8.90 10.27
C PHE A 291 -15.23 -8.88 10.81
N HIS A 292 -15.99 -9.97 10.62
CA HIS A 292 -17.39 -10.11 11.03
C HIS A 292 -17.57 -10.83 12.36
N VAL A 293 -16.48 -11.28 12.99
CA VAL A 293 -16.53 -11.94 14.30
C VAL A 293 -17.16 -10.99 15.32
N ASN A 294 -18.27 -11.47 15.90
CA ASN A 294 -19.12 -10.80 16.87
C ASN A 294 -18.37 -10.63 18.21
N SER A 295 -17.33 -9.81 18.22
CA SER A 295 -16.66 -9.47 19.46
C SER A 295 -17.57 -8.51 20.21
N GLU A 296 -18.09 -8.97 21.36
CA GLU A 296 -18.73 -8.11 22.38
C GLU A 296 -17.80 -6.98 22.88
N LYS A 297 -16.57 -6.91 22.36
CA LYS A 297 -15.49 -5.99 22.69
C LYS A 297 -15.25 -5.06 21.52
N ASN A 298 -15.56 -3.78 21.71
CA ASN A 298 -15.35 -2.72 20.72
C ASN A 298 -13.94 -2.78 20.08
N ALA A 299 -13.87 -2.75 18.74
CA ALA A 299 -12.61 -2.66 18.00
C ALA A 299 -11.77 -1.45 18.47
N SER A 300 -10.48 -1.69 18.73
CA SER A 300 -9.54 -0.66 19.24
C SER A 300 -8.70 -0.02 18.14
N VAL A 301 -8.50 -0.72 17.02
CA VAL A 301 -7.68 -0.30 15.87
C VAL A 301 -8.52 -0.39 14.60
N PHE A 302 -8.41 0.63 13.75
CA PHE A 302 -9.11 0.74 12.49
C PHE A 302 -8.07 0.94 11.40
N ALA A 303 -8.23 0.24 10.30
CA ALA A 303 -7.30 0.23 9.17
C ALA A 303 -8.00 0.81 7.94
N ILE A 304 -7.28 1.66 7.20
CA ILE A 304 -7.69 2.14 5.89
C ILE A 304 -6.46 2.18 4.98
N GLY A 305 -6.59 1.70 3.75
CA GLY A 305 -5.56 1.88 2.74
C GLY A 305 -5.40 3.36 2.38
N HIS A 306 -4.19 3.78 2.06
CA HIS A 306 -3.85 5.14 1.70
C HIS A 306 -2.60 5.15 0.82
N CYS A 307 -2.66 5.87 -0.29
CA CYS A 307 -1.49 6.12 -1.12
C CYS A 307 -1.21 7.63 -1.06
N HIS A 308 -0.19 8.00 -0.28
CA HIS A 308 0.34 9.34 -0.33
C HIS A 308 1.29 9.44 -1.53
N ILE A 309 0.95 10.30 -2.49
CA ILE A 309 1.78 10.58 -3.65
C ILE A 309 2.11 12.08 -3.61
N ASP A 310 3.38 12.40 -3.44
CA ASP A 310 3.86 13.76 -3.61
C ASP A 310 3.58 14.24 -5.03
N THR A 311 2.87 15.37 -5.14
CA THR A 311 2.59 15.93 -6.47
C THR A 311 3.88 16.31 -7.19
N CYS A 312 4.89 16.79 -6.46
CA CYS A 312 6.23 17.08 -6.95
C CYS A 312 7.22 17.04 -5.79
N TRP A 313 8.13 16.07 -5.81
CA TRP A 313 9.21 16.01 -4.82
C TRP A 313 10.52 15.62 -5.50
N LEU A 314 10.80 14.32 -5.63
CA LEU A 314 12.01 13.79 -6.29
C LEU A 314 11.77 13.43 -7.76
N TRP A 315 10.58 13.75 -8.29
CA TRP A 315 10.17 13.52 -9.67
C TRP A 315 9.31 14.69 -10.18
N PRO A 316 9.23 14.90 -11.51
CA PRO A 316 8.41 15.96 -12.09
C PRO A 316 6.91 15.61 -12.12
N TRP A 317 6.03 16.62 -12.27
CA TRP A 317 4.57 16.44 -12.37
C TRP A 317 4.14 15.42 -13.44
N LYS A 318 4.88 15.37 -14.56
CA LYS A 318 4.60 14.41 -15.63
C LYS A 318 4.69 12.96 -15.15
N GLU A 319 5.58 12.67 -14.21
CA GLU A 319 5.72 11.34 -13.61
C GLU A 319 4.62 11.06 -12.59
N THR A 320 4.21 12.07 -11.82
CA THR A 320 3.07 11.95 -10.89
C THR A 320 1.80 11.49 -11.58
N LYS A 321 1.51 11.99 -12.78
CA LYS A 321 0.32 11.54 -13.55
C LYS A 321 0.32 10.03 -13.80
N ARG A 322 1.49 9.46 -14.13
CA ARG A 322 1.65 8.01 -14.32
C ARG A 322 1.64 7.25 -12.99
N LYS A 323 2.25 7.80 -11.93
CA LYS A 323 2.19 7.26 -10.55
C LYS A 323 0.74 7.14 -10.05
N VAL A 324 -0.09 8.16 -10.28
CA VAL A 324 -1.50 8.14 -9.89
C VAL A 324 -2.25 7.01 -10.62
N ALA A 325 -2.09 6.91 -11.95
CA ALA A 325 -2.73 5.86 -12.72
C ALA A 325 -2.32 4.46 -12.25
N ARG A 326 -1.02 4.19 -12.13
CA ARG A 326 -0.50 2.86 -11.75
C ARG A 326 -0.92 2.48 -10.32
N SER A 327 -0.86 3.42 -9.38
CA SER A 327 -1.21 3.15 -7.98
C SER A 327 -2.72 2.94 -7.80
N TRP A 328 -3.56 3.75 -8.45
CA TRP A 328 -5.00 3.64 -8.24
C TRP A 328 -5.63 2.50 -9.05
N SER A 329 -5.06 2.13 -10.20
CA SER A 329 -5.43 0.87 -10.88
C SER A 329 -5.13 -0.34 -9.98
N ASN A 330 -3.98 -0.37 -9.29
CA ASN A 330 -3.70 -1.41 -8.30
C ASN A 330 -4.77 -1.47 -7.23
N GLN A 331 -5.12 -0.33 -6.63
CA GLN A 331 -6.13 -0.30 -5.57
C GLN A 331 -7.52 -0.73 -6.05
N CYS A 332 -7.90 -0.38 -7.28
CA CYS A 332 -9.17 -0.85 -7.84
C CYS A 332 -9.17 -2.38 -7.99
N ASP A 333 -8.07 -2.94 -8.49
CA ASP A 333 -7.88 -4.39 -8.58
C ASP A 333 -7.92 -5.07 -7.20
N LEU A 334 -7.30 -4.46 -6.19
CA LEU A 334 -7.32 -5.01 -4.82
C LEU A 334 -8.74 -5.04 -4.27
N MET A 335 -9.52 -3.99 -4.52
CA MET A 335 -10.92 -3.92 -4.10
C MET A 335 -11.84 -4.84 -4.90
N ASP A 336 -11.41 -5.34 -6.06
CA ASP A 336 -12.14 -6.37 -6.81
C ASP A 336 -11.92 -7.75 -6.17
N ARG A 337 -10.71 -7.98 -5.61
CA ARG A 337 -10.33 -9.23 -4.94
C ARG A 337 -10.71 -9.28 -3.46
N TYR A 338 -10.67 -8.14 -2.76
CA TYR A 338 -10.98 -7.99 -1.34
C TYR A 338 -12.14 -7.01 -1.15
N SER A 339 -13.31 -7.54 -0.79
CA SER A 339 -14.54 -6.76 -0.71
C SER A 339 -14.54 -5.78 0.47
N GLU A 340 -13.85 -6.17 1.55
CA GLU A 340 -13.68 -5.44 2.80
C GLU A 340 -12.66 -4.30 2.71
N LEU A 341 -11.81 -4.29 1.68
CA LEU A 341 -10.75 -3.30 1.54
C LEU A 341 -11.34 -1.91 1.30
N THR A 342 -10.94 -0.97 2.15
CA THR A 342 -11.24 0.45 1.98
C THR A 342 -9.96 1.24 1.79
N PHE A 343 -10.04 2.29 0.97
CA PHE A 343 -8.89 3.10 0.59
C PHE A 343 -9.25 4.58 0.57
N ALA A 344 -8.30 5.44 0.93
CA ALA A 344 -8.47 6.88 0.94
C ALA A 344 -7.36 7.61 0.18
N CYS A 345 -7.76 8.59 -0.64
CA CYS A 345 -6.85 9.54 -1.31
C CYS A 345 -7.35 10.97 -1.17
N SER A 346 -6.40 11.89 -1.01
CA SER A 346 -6.61 13.26 -0.51
C SER A 346 -6.69 14.34 -1.60
N GLN A 347 -5.87 14.24 -2.65
CA GLN A 347 -5.54 15.38 -3.53
C GLN A 347 -6.48 15.44 -4.75
N ALA A 348 -7.39 16.43 -4.83
CA ALA A 348 -8.31 16.59 -5.96
C ALA A 348 -7.60 16.79 -7.31
N GLN A 349 -6.44 17.45 -7.33
CA GLN A 349 -5.63 17.64 -8.54
C GLN A 349 -5.21 16.30 -9.18
N GLN A 350 -4.94 15.27 -8.37
CA GLN A 350 -4.58 13.95 -8.86
C GLN A 350 -5.78 13.25 -9.51
N PHE A 351 -6.98 13.39 -8.93
CA PHE A 351 -8.21 12.91 -9.56
C PHE A 351 -8.47 13.61 -10.90
N LYS A 352 -8.23 14.93 -10.99
CA LYS A 352 -8.35 15.67 -12.26
C LYS A 352 -7.40 15.11 -13.32
N TRP A 353 -6.14 14.86 -12.97
CA TRP A 353 -5.18 14.27 -13.92
C TRP A 353 -5.54 12.84 -14.34
N LEU A 354 -6.07 12.02 -13.43
CA LEU A 354 -6.55 10.69 -13.79
C LEU A 354 -7.72 10.78 -14.78
N LYS A 355 -8.69 11.66 -14.51
CA LYS A 355 -9.85 11.91 -15.38
C LYS A 355 -9.45 12.35 -16.78
N GLU A 356 -8.44 13.21 -16.89
CA GLU A 356 -7.96 13.75 -18.17
C GLU A 356 -7.10 12.75 -18.95
N GLY A 357 -6.23 12.00 -18.27
CA GLY A 357 -5.21 11.15 -18.91
C GLY A 357 -5.56 9.67 -19.04
N TYR A 358 -6.42 9.14 -18.18
CA TYR A 358 -6.68 7.70 -18.07
C TYR A 358 -8.18 7.41 -17.86
N PRO A 359 -9.03 7.57 -18.90
CA PRO A 359 -10.48 7.44 -18.78
C PRO A 359 -10.95 6.09 -18.20
N TYR A 360 -10.29 4.99 -18.59
CA TYR A 360 -10.59 3.65 -18.05
C TYR A 360 -10.38 3.57 -16.53
N ALA A 361 -9.21 4.00 -16.04
CA ALA A 361 -8.89 4.00 -14.63
C ALA A 361 -9.80 4.96 -13.85
N TRP A 362 -10.15 6.10 -14.45
CA TRP A 362 -11.11 7.05 -13.87
C TRP A 362 -12.49 6.41 -13.63
N GLU A 363 -13.04 5.69 -14.61
CA GLU A 363 -14.34 5.03 -14.44
C GLU A 363 -14.28 3.91 -13.40
N ARG A 364 -13.17 3.16 -13.31
CA ARG A 364 -12.96 2.19 -12.20
C ARG A 364 -12.96 2.86 -10.84
N VAL A 365 -12.22 3.96 -10.68
CA VAL A 365 -12.19 4.72 -9.43
C VAL A 365 -13.58 5.25 -9.09
N LYS A 366 -14.30 5.82 -10.05
CA LYS A 366 -15.67 6.33 -9.84
C LYS A 366 -16.64 5.21 -9.41
N ALA A 367 -16.52 4.02 -9.99
CA ALA A 367 -17.29 2.85 -9.58
C ALA A 367 -16.97 2.44 -8.13
N LYS A 368 -15.69 2.38 -7.75
CA LYS A 368 -15.26 2.08 -6.37
C LYS A 368 -15.64 3.16 -5.35
N VAL A 369 -15.69 4.43 -5.77
CA VAL A 369 -16.23 5.53 -4.94
C VAL A 369 -17.72 5.33 -4.69
N LYS A 370 -18.49 4.98 -5.73
CA LYS A 370 -19.93 4.70 -5.61
C LYS A 370 -20.21 3.46 -4.75
N ALA A 371 -19.37 2.43 -4.85
CA ALA A 371 -19.43 1.23 -4.01
C ALA A 371 -19.06 1.49 -2.54
N GLY A 372 -18.43 2.64 -2.24
CA GLY A 372 -18.03 3.02 -0.89
C GLY A 372 -16.71 2.42 -0.43
N GLN A 373 -15.93 1.78 -1.31
CA GLN A 373 -14.60 1.23 -1.02
C GLN A 373 -13.49 2.27 -1.23
N PHE A 374 -13.65 3.18 -2.18
CA PHE A 374 -12.70 4.27 -2.45
C PHE A 374 -13.23 5.59 -1.86
N HIS A 375 -12.46 6.22 -0.99
CA HIS A 375 -12.82 7.44 -0.28
C HIS A 375 -12.00 8.64 -0.75
N PRO A 376 -12.57 9.54 -1.57
CA PRO A 376 -12.01 10.88 -1.76
C PRO A 376 -12.13 11.62 -0.42
N ILE A 377 -10.98 11.95 0.18
CA ILE A 377 -10.85 12.62 1.48
C ILE A 377 -10.01 13.90 1.34
N GLY A 378 -9.73 14.61 2.43
CA GLY A 378 -8.87 15.79 2.43
C GLY A 378 -9.60 17.09 2.11
N GLY A 379 -10.43 17.10 1.07
CA GLY A 379 -11.21 18.29 0.70
C GLY A 379 -10.36 19.47 0.21
N CYS A 380 -9.11 19.22 -0.17
CA CYS A 380 -8.16 20.21 -0.68
C CYS A 380 -7.80 19.92 -2.14
N TRP A 381 -7.33 20.92 -2.87
CA TRP A 381 -6.83 20.74 -4.23
C TRP A 381 -5.55 19.89 -4.25
N ILE A 382 -4.60 20.23 -3.38
CA ILE A 382 -3.41 19.44 -3.06
C ILE A 382 -3.19 19.38 -1.53
N GLU A 383 -2.34 18.45 -1.09
CA GLU A 383 -1.78 18.47 0.26
C GLU A 383 -0.74 19.59 0.35
N HIS A 384 -1.14 20.74 0.86
CA HIS A 384 -0.36 21.97 0.81
C HIS A 384 0.40 22.24 2.12
N ASP A 385 1.47 23.05 2.00
CA ASP A 385 2.08 23.75 3.13
C ASP A 385 1.09 24.76 3.70
N THR A 386 1.00 24.88 5.02
CA THR A 386 0.01 25.78 5.66
C THR A 386 0.64 27.05 6.24
N ASN A 387 1.97 27.16 6.21
CA ASN A 387 2.71 28.28 6.80
C ASN A 387 3.06 29.33 5.75
N MET A 388 3.45 28.90 4.56
CA MET A 388 3.94 29.79 3.50
C MET A 388 2.82 30.49 2.73
N PRO A 389 1.70 29.83 2.33
CA PRO A 389 0.64 30.47 1.54
C PRO A 389 -0.13 31.56 2.30
N SER A 390 -0.77 32.48 1.56
CA SER A 390 -1.70 33.43 2.17
C SER A 390 -3.00 32.73 2.56
N GLY A 391 -3.80 33.37 3.43
CA GLY A 391 -5.12 32.87 3.79
C GLY A 391 -6.01 32.63 2.57
N GLU A 392 -6.00 33.52 1.57
CA GLU A 392 -6.76 33.35 0.33
C GLU A 392 -6.30 32.10 -0.44
N SER A 393 -4.99 31.85 -0.55
CA SER A 393 -4.48 30.63 -1.18
C SER A 393 -4.98 29.37 -0.45
N LEU A 394 -5.01 29.38 0.88
CA LEU A 394 -5.56 28.26 1.67
C LEU A 394 -7.07 28.09 1.43
N ILE A 395 -7.83 29.19 1.36
CA ILE A 395 -9.27 29.17 1.03
C ILE A 395 -9.48 28.56 -0.36
N ARG A 396 -8.67 28.94 -1.36
CA ARG A 396 -8.74 28.38 -2.71
C ARG A 396 -8.44 26.89 -2.75
N GLN A 397 -7.49 26.40 -1.95
CA GLN A 397 -7.22 24.96 -1.82
C GLN A 397 -8.50 24.20 -1.41
N PHE A 398 -9.22 24.70 -0.40
CA PHE A 398 -10.47 24.09 0.03
C PHE A 398 -11.60 24.27 -0.99
N LEU A 399 -11.73 25.46 -1.58
CA LEU A 399 -12.78 25.77 -2.55
C LEU A 399 -12.70 24.84 -3.77
N PHE A 400 -11.53 24.76 -4.41
CA PHE A 400 -11.34 23.93 -5.59
C PHE A 400 -11.41 22.44 -5.27
N GLY A 401 -10.83 22.00 -4.15
CA GLY A 401 -10.90 20.62 -3.69
C GLY A 401 -12.34 20.15 -3.46
N GLN A 402 -13.11 20.90 -2.67
CA GLN A 402 -14.50 20.58 -2.38
C GLN A 402 -15.38 20.64 -3.63
N ARG A 403 -15.23 21.67 -4.47
CA ARG A 403 -15.99 21.81 -5.72
C ARG A 403 -15.73 20.63 -6.66
N PHE A 404 -14.50 20.15 -6.73
CA PHE A 404 -14.16 18.98 -7.55
C PHE A 404 -14.84 17.70 -7.03
N PHE A 405 -14.78 17.43 -5.73
CA PHE A 405 -15.43 16.25 -5.16
C PHE A 405 -16.96 16.30 -5.27
N GLU A 406 -17.55 17.46 -5.02
CA GLU A 406 -18.99 17.66 -5.15
C GLU A 406 -19.46 17.45 -6.60
N SER A 407 -18.77 18.03 -7.57
CA SER A 407 -19.14 17.91 -8.99
C SER A 407 -18.93 16.52 -9.60
N ASN A 408 -17.94 15.74 -9.13
CA ASN A 408 -17.62 14.43 -9.72
C ASN A 408 -18.20 13.25 -8.92
N PHE A 409 -18.38 13.40 -7.61
CA PHE A 409 -18.79 12.32 -6.71
C PHE A 409 -20.07 12.63 -5.91
N GLY A 410 -20.64 13.83 -6.05
CA GLY A 410 -21.89 14.22 -5.40
C GLY A 410 -21.77 14.44 -3.89
N ARG A 411 -20.56 14.52 -3.34
CA ARG A 411 -20.32 14.75 -1.91
C ARG A 411 -19.08 15.59 -1.66
N ARG A 412 -19.12 16.38 -0.58
CA ARG A 412 -17.97 17.09 -0.02
C ARG A 412 -17.24 16.23 1.01
N SER A 413 -15.93 16.41 1.14
CA SER A 413 -15.18 15.80 2.25
C SER A 413 -15.55 16.48 3.55
N THR A 414 -15.70 15.71 4.64
CA THR A 414 -15.90 16.24 6.01
C THR A 414 -14.60 16.24 6.83
N THR A 415 -13.52 15.71 6.27
CA THR A 415 -12.23 15.51 6.94
C THR A 415 -11.12 16.15 6.11
N CYS A 416 -10.42 17.10 6.72
CA CYS A 416 -9.17 17.63 6.19
C CYS A 416 -8.02 16.66 6.50
N TRP A 417 -7.19 16.38 5.51
CA TRP A 417 -6.18 15.32 5.53
C TRP A 417 -4.85 15.87 5.05
N LEU A 418 -3.96 16.13 6.00
CA LEU A 418 -2.64 16.74 5.79
C LEU A 418 -1.57 15.98 6.59
N PRO A 419 -1.31 14.69 6.26
CA PRO A 419 -0.38 13.84 7.00
C PRO A 419 1.06 14.34 6.92
N ASP A 420 1.49 14.86 5.75
CA ASP A 420 2.89 15.21 5.50
C ASP A 420 3.19 16.71 5.44
N THR A 421 2.29 17.56 5.93
CA THR A 421 2.53 19.01 5.99
C THR A 421 3.52 19.36 7.10
N PHE A 422 4.54 20.17 6.77
CA PHE A 422 5.58 20.62 7.71
C PHE A 422 5.09 21.82 8.52
N GLY A 423 4.46 21.54 9.67
CA GLY A 423 3.87 22.55 10.54
C GLY A 423 2.45 22.91 10.13
N GLN A 424 1.67 23.41 11.10
CA GLN A 424 0.24 23.67 10.92
C GLN A 424 -0.12 25.07 11.43
N SER A 425 -0.60 25.95 10.54
CA SER A 425 -0.99 27.32 10.90
C SER A 425 -2.24 27.35 11.79
N SER A 426 -2.29 28.35 12.68
CA SER A 426 -3.29 28.45 13.75
C SER A 426 -4.74 28.64 13.27
N GLN A 427 -4.97 29.09 12.03
CA GLN A 427 -6.31 29.34 11.48
C GLN A 427 -6.88 28.18 10.65
N ILE A 428 -6.13 27.09 10.44
CA ILE A 428 -6.63 25.92 9.70
C ILE A 428 -7.93 25.35 10.29
N PRO A 429 -8.16 25.29 11.63
CA PRO A 429 -9.46 24.85 12.15
C PRO A 429 -10.62 25.71 11.66
N GLN A 430 -10.48 27.04 11.67
CA GLN A 430 -11.51 27.96 11.18
C GLN A 430 -11.81 27.73 9.70
N LEU A 431 -10.76 27.67 8.87
CA LEU A 431 -10.90 27.44 7.43
C LEU A 431 -11.53 26.06 7.13
N CYS A 432 -11.15 25.02 7.86
CA CYS A 432 -11.78 23.70 7.76
C CYS A 432 -13.28 23.79 8.04
N ARG A 433 -13.68 24.50 9.11
CA ARG A 433 -15.10 24.67 9.47
C ARG A 433 -15.88 25.41 8.39
N GLN A 434 -15.34 26.49 7.84
CA GLN A 434 -15.95 27.23 6.73
C GLN A 434 -16.06 26.37 5.47
N ALA A 435 -15.10 25.49 5.23
CA ALA A 435 -15.11 24.52 4.13
C ALA A 435 -16.00 23.28 4.39
N GLY A 436 -16.76 23.24 5.49
CA GLY A 436 -17.66 22.13 5.83
C GLY A 436 -16.97 20.91 6.45
N MET A 437 -15.71 21.03 6.85
CA MET A 437 -14.93 19.97 7.47
C MET A 437 -14.81 20.16 8.97
N ASN A 438 -15.27 19.17 9.73
CA ASN A 438 -15.24 19.21 11.20
C ASN A 438 -14.15 18.31 11.79
N ARG A 439 -13.39 17.60 10.95
CA ARG A 439 -12.32 16.66 11.31
C ARG A 439 -11.02 17.06 10.63
N PHE A 440 -9.92 16.78 11.31
CA PHE A 440 -8.56 17.00 10.82
C PHE A 440 -7.70 15.77 11.10
N LEU A 441 -6.85 15.40 10.15
CA LEU A 441 -5.87 14.35 10.31
C LEU A 441 -4.48 14.83 9.87
N THR A 442 -3.49 14.56 10.70
CA THR A 442 -2.08 14.85 10.40
C THR A 442 -1.16 13.82 11.06
N GLN A 443 0.05 13.66 10.52
CA GLN A 443 1.07 12.75 11.06
C GLN A 443 2.31 13.51 11.51
N LYS A 444 2.75 14.52 10.75
CA LYS A 444 4.08 15.10 10.86
C LYS A 444 4.44 15.63 12.26
N ILE A 445 3.47 16.11 13.04
CA ILE A 445 3.69 16.62 14.40
C ILE A 445 4.38 15.58 15.31
N CYS A 446 4.25 14.28 15.05
CA CYS A 446 4.92 13.25 15.84
C CYS A 446 6.44 13.12 15.60
N PHE A 447 6.99 13.80 14.57
CA PHE A 447 8.41 13.80 14.23
C PHE A 447 9.20 14.90 14.97
N ASN A 448 8.62 15.52 16.01
CA ASN A 448 9.30 16.50 16.84
C ASN A 448 10.46 15.84 17.61
N ASN A 449 11.67 16.37 17.42
CA ASN A 449 12.90 15.90 18.07
C ASN A 449 13.09 16.44 19.49
N MET A 450 12.53 17.61 19.79
CA MET A 450 12.68 18.28 21.09
C MET A 450 11.54 17.95 22.04
N ASN A 451 10.30 18.19 21.61
CA ASN A 451 9.10 18.05 22.43
C ASN A 451 8.16 17.01 21.84
N GLU A 452 7.94 15.91 22.56
CA GLU A 452 6.90 14.95 22.19
C GLU A 452 5.52 15.58 22.39
N PHE A 453 4.68 15.54 21.35
CA PHE A 453 3.33 16.08 21.44
C PHE A 453 2.46 15.17 22.34
N PRO A 454 1.76 15.72 23.35
CA PRO A 454 1.21 14.92 24.45
C PRO A 454 -0.05 14.12 24.10
N HIS A 455 -0.66 14.35 22.93
CA HIS A 455 -1.98 13.79 22.59
C HIS A 455 -2.05 13.25 21.16
N THR A 456 -2.73 12.13 20.95
CA THR A 456 -3.03 11.60 19.60
C THR A 456 -4.45 11.95 19.12
N LYS A 457 -5.31 12.44 20.02
CA LYS A 457 -6.67 12.91 19.74
C LYS A 457 -6.94 14.15 20.59
N PHE A 458 -7.35 15.24 19.95
CA PHE A 458 -7.58 16.51 20.63
C PHE A 458 -8.52 17.41 19.82
N ASN A 459 -9.18 18.36 20.48
CA ASN A 459 -9.92 19.42 19.82
C ASN A 459 -8.95 20.54 19.50
N TRP A 460 -8.65 20.74 18.21
CA TRP A 460 -7.76 21.81 17.79
C TRP A 460 -8.56 23.09 17.62
N VAL A 461 -8.23 24.10 18.43
CA VAL A 461 -8.96 25.37 18.50
C VAL A 461 -8.15 26.48 17.81
N ALA A 462 -8.78 27.14 16.84
CA ALA A 462 -8.25 28.30 16.14
C ALA A 462 -8.30 29.57 16.99
N LEU A 463 -7.67 30.64 16.49
CA LEU A 463 -7.58 31.93 17.19
C LEU A 463 -8.94 32.59 17.46
N ASP A 464 -9.93 32.34 16.62
CA ASP A 464 -11.30 32.84 16.74
C ASP A 464 -12.20 31.96 17.63
N GLY A 465 -11.68 30.83 18.14
CA GLY A 465 -12.44 29.85 18.91
C GLY A 465 -13.10 28.75 18.07
N SER A 466 -13.01 28.79 16.74
CA SER A 466 -13.46 27.69 15.88
C SER A 466 -12.66 26.41 16.18
N GLN A 467 -13.31 25.25 16.14
CA GLN A 467 -12.64 23.99 16.50
C GLN A 467 -12.94 22.82 15.56
N VAL A 468 -11.93 21.97 15.37
CA VAL A 468 -12.01 20.69 14.65
C VAL A 468 -11.49 19.55 15.52
N ILE A 469 -12.05 18.35 15.37
CA ILE A 469 -11.48 17.16 16.02
C ILE A 469 -10.24 16.73 15.24
N CYS A 470 -9.07 16.79 15.87
CA CYS A 470 -7.81 16.36 15.30
C CYS A 470 -7.47 14.94 15.75
N HIS A 471 -7.00 14.12 14.81
CA HIS A 471 -6.42 12.82 15.09
C HIS A 471 -5.05 12.66 14.44
N MET A 472 -4.10 12.18 15.23
CA MET A 472 -2.79 11.73 14.79
C MET A 472 -2.71 10.21 14.95
N PRO A 473 -2.46 9.44 13.88
CA PRO A 473 -2.24 8.01 13.98
C PRO A 473 -1.07 7.69 14.95
N PRO A 474 -1.29 6.86 15.98
CA PRO A 474 -0.28 6.57 17.01
C PRO A 474 0.96 5.83 16.51
N ALA A 475 0.88 5.15 15.36
CA ALA A 475 2.00 4.43 14.75
C ALA A 475 3.22 5.30 14.39
N LYS A 476 3.10 6.62 14.51
CA LYS A 476 4.13 7.61 14.11
C LYS A 476 4.51 7.54 12.62
N THR A 477 3.65 6.92 11.79
CA THR A 477 3.82 6.81 10.34
C THR A 477 2.46 6.78 9.64
N CYS A 478 2.35 7.43 8.48
CA CYS A 478 1.24 7.26 7.54
C CYS A 478 1.52 6.11 6.54
N CYS A 479 2.72 5.55 6.61
CA CYS A 479 3.23 4.52 5.74
C CYS A 479 3.33 3.18 6.48
N ALA A 480 2.26 2.77 7.20
CA ALA A 480 2.34 1.57 8.02
C ALA A 480 2.19 0.32 7.15
N ASP A 481 3.03 -0.65 7.48
CA ASP A 481 3.13 -1.96 6.86
C ASP A 481 2.12 -2.96 7.49
N ALA A 482 1.32 -2.47 8.43
CA ALA A 482 0.35 -3.22 9.20
C ALA A 482 0.91 -4.49 9.89
N THR A 483 2.21 -4.49 10.19
CA THR A 483 2.87 -5.57 10.95
C THR A 483 2.26 -5.73 12.33
N PHE A 484 2.52 -6.86 12.99
CA PHE A 484 2.16 -7.05 14.40
C PHE A 484 2.67 -5.89 15.28
N GLY A 485 3.88 -5.39 14.98
CA GLY A 485 4.47 -4.24 15.65
C GLY A 485 3.64 -2.97 15.46
N ASP A 486 3.15 -2.70 14.26
CA ASP A 486 2.33 -1.53 13.95
C ASP A 486 0.97 -1.60 14.63
N VAL A 487 0.31 -2.76 14.58
CA VAL A 487 -0.97 -2.97 15.28
C VAL A 487 -0.79 -2.81 16.79
N LYS A 488 0.30 -3.34 17.37
CA LYS A 488 0.60 -3.20 18.80
C LYS A 488 0.87 -1.74 19.21
N ARG A 489 1.66 -0.99 18.43
CA ARG A 489 1.96 0.43 18.71
C ARG A 489 0.68 1.27 18.81
N ASN A 490 -0.32 0.95 17.99
CA ASN A 490 -1.63 1.60 18.00
C ASN A 490 -2.52 1.28 19.22
N ARG A 491 -2.13 0.31 20.09
CA ARG A 491 -2.87 -0.07 21.33
C ARG A 491 -2.41 0.65 22.60
N SER A 492 -1.46 1.57 22.52
CA SER A 492 -0.84 2.23 23.69
C SER A 492 -1.79 3.11 24.53
N ILE A 493 -3.07 3.23 24.15
CA ILE A 493 -4.14 3.73 25.02
C ILE A 493 -4.82 2.50 25.66
N LYS A 494 -4.65 2.30 26.98
CA LYS A 494 -5.26 1.19 27.75
C LYS A 494 -6.72 0.94 27.33
N ILE A 495 -6.95 -0.11 26.53
CA ILE A 495 -8.17 -0.93 26.41
C ILE A 495 -7.75 -2.25 25.73
N THR A 496 -8.24 -3.37 26.27
CA THR A 496 -7.76 -4.75 26.10
C THR A 496 -8.29 -5.44 24.82
N HIS A 497 -7.56 -6.48 24.37
CA HIS A 497 -7.79 -7.45 23.27
C HIS A 497 -7.30 -7.14 21.84
N LEU A 498 -6.60 -8.14 21.29
CA LEU A 498 -5.63 -8.12 20.19
C LEU A 498 -6.32 -8.79 19.00
N PHE A 499 -6.42 -8.11 17.88
CA PHE A 499 -6.66 -8.74 16.58
C PHE A 499 -5.63 -8.11 15.64
N SER A 500 -4.78 -8.97 15.07
CA SER A 500 -3.63 -8.60 14.25
C SER A 500 -4.01 -8.86 12.81
N PHE A 501 -4.08 -7.84 11.94
CA PHE A 501 -3.86 -8.08 10.51
C PHE A 501 -3.10 -6.96 9.83
N SER A 502 -2.19 -7.43 8.99
CA SER A 502 -1.32 -6.74 8.05
C SER A 502 -1.97 -6.80 6.68
N VAL A 503 -2.40 -5.67 6.12
CA VAL A 503 -2.58 -5.60 4.67
C VAL A 503 -1.21 -5.22 4.11
N LYS A 504 -0.37 -6.24 3.93
CA LYS A 504 0.75 -6.27 3.01
C LYS A 504 0.31 -7.13 1.86
N GLU A 505 0.30 -6.58 0.66
CA GLU A 505 -0.07 -7.37 -0.49
C GLU A 505 1.14 -7.55 -1.40
N THR A 506 1.80 -8.67 -1.17
CA THR A 506 2.22 -9.60 -2.19
C THR A 506 1.06 -10.57 -2.41
N ALA A 507 0.59 -10.66 -3.66
CA ALA A 507 -0.44 -11.58 -4.19
C ALA A 507 -1.73 -11.87 -3.35
N ALA A 508 -2.83 -11.11 -3.60
CA ALA A 508 -4.16 -11.68 -3.38
C ALA A 508 -4.45 -12.88 -4.26
N VAL A 509 -5.11 -13.85 -3.66
CA VAL A 509 -5.55 -15.10 -4.25
C VAL A 509 -6.89 -14.89 -4.96
N ASP A 510 -6.94 -15.20 -6.27
CA ASP A 510 -8.20 -15.31 -7.00
C ASP A 510 -8.95 -16.58 -6.58
N LEU A 511 -10.15 -16.42 -6.00
CA LEU A 511 -11.12 -17.51 -5.82
C LEU A 511 -12.15 -17.48 -6.96
N PRO A 512 -12.36 -18.58 -7.72
CA PRO A 512 -13.37 -18.63 -8.77
C PRO A 512 -14.78 -18.71 -8.18
N GLY A 513 -15.65 -17.78 -8.56
CA GLY A 513 -17.06 -17.81 -8.19
C GLY A 513 -17.83 -18.94 -8.85
N SER A 514 -18.18 -19.98 -8.09
CA SER A 514 -19.48 -20.64 -8.18
C SER A 514 -19.80 -21.43 -6.90
N ARG A 515 -21.08 -21.47 -6.55
CA ARG A 515 -21.67 -22.14 -5.38
C ARG A 515 -21.08 -23.53 -5.09
N SER A 516 -20.19 -23.62 -4.12
CA SER A 516 -20.02 -24.80 -3.26
C SER A 516 -19.16 -24.43 -2.07
N LYS A 517 -19.55 -24.95 -0.90
CA LYS A 517 -18.88 -24.80 0.38
C LYS A 517 -17.40 -25.19 0.30
N ASP A 518 -16.61 -24.55 1.15
CA ASP A 518 -15.23 -24.88 1.50
C ASP A 518 -14.18 -24.41 0.47
N CYS A 519 -13.39 -23.37 0.82
CA CYS A 519 -11.96 -23.20 0.52
C CYS A 519 -11.49 -21.76 0.74
N ALA A 520 -10.25 -21.62 1.20
CA ALA A 520 -9.92 -20.71 2.28
C ALA A 520 -8.44 -20.24 2.15
N ASP A 521 -8.19 -18.94 2.35
CA ASP A 521 -7.17 -17.97 1.88
C ASP A 521 -5.64 -17.99 2.10
N SER A 522 -5.03 -17.34 1.08
CA SER A 522 -4.06 -16.20 1.04
C SER A 522 -2.72 -16.14 1.80
N GLU A 523 -1.74 -15.60 1.07
CA GLU A 523 -0.39 -15.26 1.52
C GLU A 523 -0.09 -13.78 1.42
N ALA A 524 0.79 -13.36 2.31
CA ALA A 524 1.62 -12.17 2.27
C ALA A 524 3.06 -12.59 2.59
N SER A 525 4.03 -12.20 1.76
CA SER A 525 5.35 -11.72 2.19
C SER A 525 6.19 -11.17 1.03
N LEU A 526 7.12 -10.29 1.39
CA LEU A 526 7.87 -9.33 0.58
C LEU A 526 7.09 -8.02 0.45
N THR A 527 7.70 -6.98 1.01
CA THR A 527 7.18 -5.62 1.17
C THR A 527 7.00 -4.92 -0.16
N PRO A 528 5.86 -4.26 -0.44
CA PRO A 528 5.79 -3.09 -1.30
C PRO A 528 5.20 -1.85 -0.63
N GLN A 529 6.02 -0.83 -0.46
CA GLN A 529 5.60 0.52 -0.08
C GLN A 529 4.95 1.28 -1.26
N GLY A 530 3.83 0.79 -1.79
CA GLY A 530 3.10 1.43 -2.90
C GLY A 530 1.69 1.86 -2.55
N CYS A 531 1.08 1.22 -1.55
CA CYS A 531 -0.16 1.61 -0.89
C CYS A 531 -0.01 1.24 0.58
N PHE A 532 -0.13 2.23 1.44
CA PHE A 532 0.14 2.12 2.85
C PHE A 532 -1.16 1.93 3.59
N LEU A 533 -1.19 1.08 4.61
CA LEU A 533 -2.26 1.22 5.58
C LEU A 533 -1.95 2.43 6.41
N VAL A 534 -2.80 3.44 6.33
CA VAL A 534 -2.86 4.34 7.46
C VAL A 534 -3.86 3.71 8.42
N PHE A 535 -3.41 3.50 9.65
CA PHE A 535 -4.33 3.17 10.73
C PHE A 535 -5.12 4.43 11.05
N ILE A 536 -6.20 4.63 10.28
CA ILE A 536 -7.13 5.71 10.50
C ILE A 536 -8.47 5.10 10.76
N TRP A 537 -8.93 5.51 11.91
CA TRP A 537 -10.30 5.48 12.35
C TRP A 537 -11.20 6.22 11.36
N VAL A 538 -11.74 5.57 10.31
CA VAL A 538 -12.91 6.13 9.59
C VAL A 538 -13.84 5.07 8.99
N THR A 539 -15.13 5.19 9.30
CA THR A 539 -16.17 5.33 8.25
C THR A 539 -17.03 6.58 8.52
N PRO A 540 -17.59 7.23 7.47
CA PRO A 540 -17.96 8.66 7.48
C PRO A 540 -19.29 9.09 8.14
N PRO A 541 -20.23 8.21 8.56
CA PRO A 541 -21.39 8.67 9.35
C PRO A 541 -21.39 8.21 10.82
N MET A 542 -20.64 7.18 11.21
CA MET A 542 -20.84 6.52 12.52
C MET A 542 -20.27 7.24 13.75
N ILE A 543 -19.44 8.27 13.57
CA ILE A 543 -18.70 8.87 14.69
C ILE A 543 -19.52 9.92 15.47
N SER A 544 -20.67 10.37 14.95
CA SER A 544 -21.42 11.46 15.61
C SER A 544 -22.02 11.07 16.96
N SER A 545 -22.32 9.79 17.23
CA SER A 545 -23.10 9.41 18.42
C SER A 545 -22.29 8.73 19.54
N THR A 546 -21.23 7.98 19.22
CA THR A 546 -20.56 7.09 20.19
C THR A 546 -19.30 7.68 20.83
N SER A 547 -18.51 8.49 20.12
CA SER A 547 -17.23 9.00 20.63
C SER A 547 -17.33 10.31 21.43
N LEU A 548 -18.28 11.20 21.09
CA LEU A 548 -18.51 12.46 21.81
C LEU A 548 -18.92 12.23 23.27
N LYS A 549 -19.36 11.02 23.63
CA LYS A 549 -19.86 10.67 24.96
C LYS A 549 -18.80 10.18 25.95
N ARG A 550 -17.55 9.91 25.53
CA ARG A 550 -16.67 9.00 26.30
C ARG A 550 -15.56 9.64 27.17
N ARG A 551 -15.25 10.94 27.07
CA ARG A 551 -14.35 11.71 28.00
C ARG A 551 -14.20 13.18 27.54
N PRO A 552 -13.78 14.11 28.43
CA PRO A 552 -13.33 15.44 28.00
C PRO A 552 -12.08 15.30 27.12
N ILE A 553 -12.11 15.96 25.96
CA ILE A 553 -11.04 15.95 24.97
C ILE A 553 -10.12 17.16 25.23
N PRO A 554 -8.78 17.03 25.21
CA PRO A 554 -7.86 18.16 25.42
C PRO A 554 -8.00 19.26 24.36
N PHE A 555 -7.70 20.51 24.75
CA PHE A 555 -7.87 21.73 23.93
C PHE A 555 -6.54 22.49 23.74
N PRO A 556 -5.66 22.08 22.82
CA PRO A 556 -4.56 22.93 22.39
C PRO A 556 -5.08 24.14 21.60
N LEU A 557 -4.64 25.33 22.01
CA LEU A 557 -4.92 26.61 21.37
C LEU A 557 -3.75 27.01 20.47
N GLY A 558 -4.03 27.44 19.24
CA GLY A 558 -3.05 28.09 18.37
C GLY A 558 -2.24 27.15 17.44
N THR A 559 -1.01 27.55 17.12
CA THR A 559 -0.16 26.94 16.09
C THR A 559 0.40 25.59 16.55
N ALA A 560 0.32 24.57 15.68
CA ALA A 560 1.06 23.32 15.85
C ALA A 560 2.39 23.42 15.09
N SER A 561 3.41 23.95 15.76
CA SER A 561 4.75 24.12 15.21
C SER A 561 5.52 22.79 15.15
N PHE A 562 6.27 22.61 14.06
CA PHE A 562 7.06 21.41 13.79
C PHE A 562 8.55 21.72 13.98
N THR A 563 9.17 21.17 15.03
CA THR A 563 10.49 21.66 15.50
C THR A 563 11.69 20.98 14.84
N SER A 564 11.51 19.83 14.18
CA SER A 564 12.64 19.07 13.61
C SER A 564 13.05 19.52 12.21
N SER A 565 12.19 20.20 11.47
CA SER A 565 12.48 20.71 10.11
C SER A 565 12.54 22.22 9.99
N SER A 566 12.67 22.95 11.10
CA SER A 566 12.89 24.41 11.08
C SER A 566 14.10 24.78 10.19
N ILE A 567 15.10 23.90 10.12
CA ILE A 567 16.28 24.07 9.23
C ILE A 567 15.88 24.08 7.74
N VAL A 568 14.87 23.28 7.34
CA VAL A 568 14.34 23.24 5.97
C VAL A 568 13.47 24.47 5.68
N GLU A 569 12.70 24.94 6.67
CA GLU A 569 11.88 26.17 6.56
C GLU A 569 12.73 27.41 6.25
N PHE A 570 13.96 27.49 6.77
CA PHE A 570 14.88 28.62 6.55
C PHE A 570 15.87 28.42 5.39
N THR A 571 15.64 27.46 4.49
CA THR A 571 16.51 27.29 3.32
C THR A 571 16.43 28.50 2.36
N PRO A 572 17.55 28.92 1.75
CA PRO A 572 17.58 30.05 0.80
C PRO A 572 16.60 29.90 -0.37
N LEU A 573 16.28 28.65 -0.75
CA LEU A 573 15.31 28.32 -1.79
C LEU A 573 13.87 28.66 -1.36
N LYS A 574 13.45 28.25 -0.15
CA LYS A 574 12.13 28.60 0.41
C LYS A 574 11.98 30.11 0.58
N LEU A 575 13.04 30.83 0.94
CA LEU A 575 13.04 32.30 1.06
C LEU A 575 12.90 33.00 -0.31
N ARG A 576 13.61 32.55 -1.36
CA ARG A 576 13.43 33.05 -2.74
C ARG A 576 12.06 32.71 -3.33
N LEU A 577 11.53 31.53 -3.01
CA LEU A 577 10.17 31.15 -3.36
C LEU A 577 9.17 32.04 -2.64
N SER A 578 9.35 32.31 -1.35
CA SER A 578 8.48 33.21 -0.56
C SER A 578 8.32 34.59 -1.20
N SER A 579 9.42 35.21 -1.64
CA SER A 579 9.37 36.53 -2.27
C SER A 579 8.71 36.52 -3.65
N THR A 580 8.93 35.46 -4.44
CA THR A 580 8.31 35.29 -5.76
C THR A 580 6.80 35.03 -5.62
N ILE A 581 6.41 34.13 -4.73
CA ILE A 581 5.01 33.85 -4.44
C ILE A 581 4.34 35.11 -3.85
N GLY A 582 5.04 35.85 -2.98
CA GLY A 582 4.58 37.15 -2.45
C GLY A 582 4.18 38.14 -3.54
N LYS A 583 4.99 38.30 -4.58
CA LYS A 583 4.70 39.20 -5.72
C LYS A 583 3.52 38.71 -6.57
N GLN A 584 3.49 37.42 -6.91
CA GLN A 584 2.40 36.83 -7.69
C GLN A 584 1.04 36.91 -6.95
N ARG A 585 1.05 36.78 -5.62
CA ARG A 585 -0.15 36.86 -4.76
C ARG A 585 -0.86 38.20 -4.87
N SER A 586 -0.14 39.31 -4.68
CA SER A 586 -0.75 40.65 -4.71
C SER A 586 -1.36 40.92 -6.08
N SER A 587 -0.63 40.60 -7.14
CA SER A 587 -1.13 40.78 -8.51
C SER A 587 -2.40 39.97 -8.80
N PHE A 588 -2.51 38.73 -8.34
CA PHE A 588 -3.69 37.92 -8.64
C PHE A 588 -4.96 38.42 -7.93
N ARG A 589 -4.84 38.79 -6.65
CA ARG A 589 -5.93 39.39 -5.89
C ARG A 589 -6.41 40.70 -6.53
N ASP A 590 -5.46 41.55 -6.91
CA ASP A 590 -5.78 42.84 -7.52
C ASP A 590 -6.44 42.66 -8.89
N LEU A 591 -5.98 41.69 -9.69
CA LEU A 591 -6.60 41.33 -10.97
C LEU A 591 -8.03 40.82 -10.80
N GLU A 592 -8.28 39.93 -9.85
CA GLU A 592 -9.65 39.44 -9.60
C GLU A 592 -10.58 40.56 -9.11
N LEU A 593 -10.08 41.45 -8.25
CA LEU A 593 -10.84 42.60 -7.78
C LEU A 593 -11.18 43.56 -8.93
N LEU A 594 -10.19 43.89 -9.78
CA LEU A 594 -10.41 44.76 -10.94
C LEU A 594 -11.36 44.12 -11.94
N ALA A 595 -11.23 42.81 -12.20
CA ALA A 595 -12.16 42.10 -13.07
C ALA A 595 -13.58 42.04 -12.49
N LEU A 596 -13.72 41.93 -11.17
CA LEU A 596 -15.02 42.01 -10.50
C LEU A 596 -15.63 43.40 -10.67
N ILE A 597 -14.87 44.47 -10.39
CA ILE A 597 -15.32 45.86 -10.55
C ILE A 597 -15.75 46.10 -12.00
N ALA A 598 -14.92 45.71 -12.97
CA ALA A 598 -15.24 45.84 -14.39
C ALA A 598 -16.53 45.10 -14.77
N SER A 599 -16.76 43.89 -14.24
CA SER A 599 -17.99 43.13 -14.52
C SER A 599 -19.26 43.71 -13.90
N VAL A 600 -19.12 44.58 -12.92
CA VAL A 600 -20.24 45.28 -12.28
C VAL A 600 -20.51 46.63 -12.95
N GLU A 601 -19.45 47.34 -13.38
CA GLU A 601 -19.55 48.66 -13.99
C GLU A 601 -19.85 48.63 -15.49
N ASP A 602 -19.42 47.58 -16.20
CA ASP A 602 -19.59 47.42 -17.64
C ASP A 602 -20.38 46.14 -17.96
N GLU A 603 -21.64 46.29 -18.40
CA GLU A 603 -22.51 45.16 -18.79
C GLU A 603 -21.95 44.34 -19.97
N SER A 604 -21.06 44.91 -20.78
CA SER A 604 -20.41 44.22 -21.89
C SER A 604 -19.24 43.34 -21.41
N PHE A 605 -18.68 43.62 -20.23
CA PHE A 605 -17.57 42.88 -19.67
C PHE A 605 -18.06 41.67 -18.85
N LYS A 606 -17.75 40.46 -19.33
CA LYS A 606 -18.03 39.22 -18.59
C LYS A 606 -16.82 38.82 -17.75
N TYR A 607 -17.05 38.58 -16.46
CA TYR A 607 -16.00 38.09 -15.56
C TYR A 607 -15.35 36.81 -16.09
N PRO A 608 -14.02 36.79 -16.33
CA PRO A 608 -13.31 35.69 -16.98
C PRO A 608 -13.06 34.54 -16.01
N LYS A 609 -14.14 33.87 -15.60
CA LYS A 609 -14.11 32.84 -14.56
C LYS A 609 -13.23 31.65 -14.93
N LYS A 610 -13.24 31.24 -16.21
CA LYS A 610 -12.50 30.05 -16.66
C LYS A 610 -10.99 30.33 -16.59
N GLU A 611 -10.59 31.51 -17.01
CA GLU A 611 -9.21 31.97 -17.01
C GLU A 611 -8.68 32.07 -15.57
N PHE A 612 -9.45 32.65 -14.64
CA PHE A 612 -9.08 32.67 -13.21
C PHE A 612 -9.05 31.30 -12.56
N ASP A 613 -9.90 30.37 -12.98
CA ASP A 613 -9.86 28.98 -12.49
C ASP A 613 -8.65 28.19 -13.05
N GLU A 614 -8.11 28.59 -14.22
CA GLU A 614 -6.94 27.97 -14.85
C GLU A 614 -5.60 28.51 -14.31
N MET A 615 -5.57 29.78 -13.94
CA MET A 615 -4.45 30.45 -13.26
C MET A 615 -4.26 29.92 -11.83
#